data_AF-A0A949QB04-F1
#
_entry.id   AF-A0A949QB04-F1
#
_cell.length_a   1.000
_cell.length_b   1.000
_cell.length_c   1.000
_cell.angle_alpha   90.00
_cell.angle_beta   90.00
_cell.angle_gamma   90.00
#
_symmetry.space_group_name_H-M   'P 1'
#
loop_
_entity.id
_entity.type
_entity.pdbx_description
1 polymer ?
#
loop_
_entity_poly.entity_id
_entity_poly.type
_entity_poly.pdbx_seq_one_letter_code
_entity_poly.pdbx_strand_id
1 'polypeptide(L)'
;FVERADAALRQAFPGIRIVTFGHVGDGNLHYNQSRPVAGENAAFIASQPQVNEIVHDIVHQLGGSISAEHGIGQLKREEILRYKSPLEMEMMRTVKRAFDPQGLMNPGKVL
;
A
#
# COMPACT_ATOMS: atom_id res chain seq x y z
N PHE A 1 -10.65 1.29 -10.83
CA PHE A 1 -9.74 1.78 -9.77
C PHE A 1 -9.61 3.30 -9.82
N VAL A 2 -8.99 3.87 -10.86
CA VAL A 2 -8.70 5.32 -10.99
C VAL A 2 -9.90 6.19 -10.64
N GLU A 3 -11.03 6.02 -11.31
CA GLU A 3 -12.23 6.84 -11.05
C GLU A 3 -12.69 6.83 -9.58
N ARG A 4 -12.71 5.65 -8.93
CA ARG A 4 -13.14 5.52 -7.52
C ARG A 4 -12.12 6.13 -6.56
N ALA A 5 -10.84 5.87 -6.80
CA ALA A 5 -9.76 6.38 -5.95
C ALA A 5 -9.61 7.90 -6.10
N ASP A 6 -9.78 8.45 -7.31
CA ASP A 6 -9.76 9.88 -7.57
C ASP A 6 -10.88 10.58 -6.81
N ALA A 7 -12.11 10.08 -6.93
CA ALA A 7 -13.26 10.67 -6.26
C ALA A 7 -13.09 10.67 -4.73
N ALA A 8 -12.70 9.52 -4.16
CA ALA A 8 -12.51 9.39 -2.71
C ALA A 8 -11.38 10.30 -2.18
N LEU A 9 -10.24 10.36 -2.88
CA LEU A 9 -9.13 11.22 -2.47
C LEU A 9 -9.42 12.70 -2.64
N ARG A 10 -10.12 13.11 -3.71
CA ARG A 10 -10.50 14.52 -3.89
C ARG A 10 -11.52 14.97 -2.84
N GLN A 11 -12.39 14.06 -2.39
CA GLN A 11 -13.30 14.32 -1.28
C GLN A 11 -12.57 14.47 0.06
N ALA A 12 -11.63 13.56 0.36
CA ALA A 12 -10.87 13.59 1.62
C ALA A 12 -9.81 14.70 1.67
N PHE A 13 -9.20 15.02 0.53
CA PHE A 13 -8.11 15.98 0.39
C PHE A 13 -8.38 16.96 -0.75
N PRO A 14 -9.21 18.01 -0.52
CA PRO A 14 -9.50 19.01 -1.53
C PRO A 14 -8.22 19.64 -2.11
N GLY A 15 -8.16 19.71 -3.44
CA GLY A 15 -7.00 20.25 -4.17
C GLY A 15 -5.81 19.28 -4.32
N ILE A 16 -5.96 18.01 -3.93
CA ILE A 16 -4.95 16.98 -4.22
C ILE A 16 -4.70 16.85 -5.73
N ARG A 17 -3.43 16.71 -6.12
CA ARG A 17 -3.04 16.33 -7.47
C ARG A 17 -2.69 14.86 -7.50
N ILE A 18 -3.36 14.13 -8.38
CA ILE A 18 -3.13 12.71 -8.59
C ILE A 18 -2.37 12.55 -9.90
N VAL A 19 -1.26 11.82 -9.87
CA VAL A 19 -0.42 11.50 -11.02
C VAL A 19 -0.42 9.99 -11.17
N THR A 20 -1.15 9.50 -12.17
CA THR A 20 -1.32 8.07 -12.41
C THR A 20 -0.69 7.68 -13.73
N PHE A 21 0.21 6.70 -13.68
CA PHE A 21 0.82 6.06 -14.85
C PHE A 21 1.15 4.61 -14.49
N GLY A 22 1.46 3.78 -15.48
CA GLY A 22 1.86 2.40 -15.20
C GLY A 22 1.71 1.48 -16.40
N HIS A 23 1.75 0.18 -16.11
CA HIS A 23 1.74 -0.90 -17.06
C HIS A 23 0.31 -1.46 -17.18
N VAL A 24 -0.47 -0.90 -18.11
CA VAL A 24 -1.87 -1.33 -18.29
C VAL A 24 -1.97 -2.82 -18.69
N GLY A 25 -0.96 -3.36 -19.37
CA GLY A 25 -0.94 -4.74 -19.85
C GLY A 25 -0.97 -5.80 -18.74
N ASP A 26 -0.44 -5.49 -17.55
CA ASP A 26 -0.44 -6.39 -16.39
C ASP A 26 -1.29 -5.87 -15.21
N GLY A 27 -1.90 -4.68 -15.37
CA GLY A 27 -2.76 -4.08 -14.36
C GLY A 27 -2.02 -3.36 -13.24
N ASN A 28 -0.71 -3.09 -13.38
CA ASN A 28 0.07 -2.36 -12.38
C ASN A 28 0.04 -0.83 -12.63
N LEU A 29 -0.35 -0.06 -11.61
CA LEU A 29 -0.40 1.40 -11.66
C LEU A 29 0.44 2.02 -10.54
N HIS A 30 1.32 2.94 -10.92
CA HIS A 30 1.90 3.94 -10.03
C HIS A 30 0.88 5.06 -9.83
N TYR A 31 0.22 5.03 -8.68
CA TYR A 31 -0.82 5.98 -8.30
C TYR A 31 -0.26 6.95 -7.25
N ASN A 32 0.34 8.05 -7.71
CA ASN A 32 1.05 9.00 -6.87
C ASN A 32 0.21 10.24 -6.56
N GLN A 33 0.46 10.89 -5.42
CA GLN A 33 -0.26 12.07 -4.97
C GLN A 33 0.71 13.20 -4.60
N SER A 34 0.27 14.44 -4.79
CA SER A 34 1.00 15.64 -4.35
C SER A 34 0.05 16.81 -4.13
N ARG A 35 0.56 17.89 -3.55
CA ARG A 35 -0.09 19.20 -3.49
C ARG A 35 0.30 20.07 -4.70
N PRO A 36 -0.53 21.03 -5.11
CA PRO A 36 -0.20 21.99 -6.16
C PRO A 36 1.05 22.82 -5.82
N VAL A 37 1.17 23.22 -4.56
CA VAL A 37 2.30 23.98 -4.04
C VAL A 37 3.27 23.05 -3.33
N ALA A 38 4.55 23.08 -3.72
CA ALA A 38 5.56 22.16 -3.19
C ALA A 38 5.70 22.22 -1.66
N GLY A 39 5.59 23.41 -1.07
CA GLY A 39 5.70 23.62 0.38
C GLY A 39 4.60 22.94 1.21
N GLU A 40 3.46 22.59 0.61
CA GLU A 40 2.36 21.90 1.29
C GLU A 40 2.58 20.37 1.37
N ASN A 41 3.50 19.82 0.58
CA ASN A 41 3.69 18.36 0.52
C ASN A 41 4.18 17.77 1.84
N ALA A 42 4.99 18.49 2.62
CA ALA A 42 5.48 17.99 3.90
C ALA A 42 4.34 17.68 4.87
N ALA A 43 3.37 18.59 4.98
CA ALA A 43 2.17 18.37 5.79
C ALA A 43 1.28 17.27 5.21
N PHE A 44 1.16 17.20 3.88
CA PHE A 44 0.38 16.15 3.21
C PHE A 44 0.97 14.74 3.40
N ILE A 45 2.30 14.60 3.40
CA ILE A 45 2.98 13.32 3.66
C ILE A 45 2.62 12.77 5.05
N ALA A 46 2.40 13.64 6.05
CA ALA A 46 1.93 13.21 7.37
C ALA A 46 0.54 12.55 7.33
N SER A 47 -0.25 12.79 6.27
CA SER A 47 -1.55 12.16 6.03
C SER A 47 -1.46 10.82 5.27
N GLN A 48 -0.23 10.33 4.99
CA GLN A 48 0.00 9.08 4.28
C GLN A 48 -0.81 7.89 4.82
N PRO A 49 -0.96 7.66 6.15
CA PRO A 49 -1.75 6.53 6.64
C PRO A 49 -3.21 6.56 6.16
N GLN A 50 -3.83 7.75 6.15
CA GLN A 50 -5.20 7.94 5.70
C GLN A 50 -5.32 7.80 4.17
N VAL A 51 -4.34 8.30 3.41
CA VAL A 51 -4.27 8.10 1.96
C VAL A 51 -4.14 6.61 1.62
N ASN A 52 -3.24 5.90 2.31
CA ASN A 52 -3.03 4.46 2.14
C ASN A 52 -4.32 3.70 2.44
N GLU A 53 -5.01 3.99 3.56
CA GLU A 53 -6.27 3.33 3.89
C GLU A 53 -7.32 3.49 2.78
N ILE A 54 -7.58 4.72 2.31
CA ILE A 54 -8.55 4.98 1.24
C ILE A 54 -8.19 4.21 -0.03
N VAL A 55 -6.92 4.29 -0.45
CA VAL A 55 -6.47 3.69 -1.71
C VAL A 55 -6.47 2.16 -1.59
N HIS A 56 -5.90 1.62 -0.52
CA HIS A 56 -5.73 0.18 -0.32
C HIS A 56 -7.07 -0.52 -0.10
N ASP A 57 -8.04 0.09 0.58
CA ASP A 57 -9.39 -0.46 0.68
C ASP A 57 -10.05 -0.58 -0.70
N ILE A 58 -9.92 0.43 -1.55
CA ILE A 58 -10.45 0.39 -2.93
C ILE A 58 -9.72 -0.67 -3.77
N VAL A 59 -8.39 -0.77 -3.63
CA VAL A 59 -7.61 -1.84 -4.29
C VAL A 59 -8.13 -3.21 -3.86
N HIS A 60 -8.31 -3.43 -2.56
CA HIS A 60 -8.76 -4.70 -2.01
C HIS A 60 -10.19 -5.05 -2.44
N GLN A 61 -11.12 -4.10 -2.41
CA GLN A 61 -12.49 -4.28 -2.89
C GLN A 61 -12.56 -4.65 -4.38
N LEU A 62 -11.56 -4.26 -5.16
CA LEU A 62 -11.44 -4.61 -6.58
C LEU A 62 -10.64 -5.89 -6.83
N GLY A 63 -10.25 -6.62 -5.78
CA GLY A 63 -9.45 -7.84 -5.89
C GLY A 63 -7.98 -7.61 -6.27
N GLY A 64 -7.48 -6.39 -6.08
CA GLY A 64 -6.09 -6.02 -6.39
C GLY A 64 -5.11 -6.31 -5.24
N SER A 65 -3.83 -5.96 -5.46
CA SER A 65 -2.75 -6.06 -4.48
C SER A 65 -2.28 -4.67 -4.01
N ILE A 66 -2.12 -4.48 -2.70
CA ILE A 66 -1.53 -3.26 -2.13
C ILE A 66 -0.03 -3.12 -2.44
N SER A 67 0.61 -4.17 -2.97
CA SER A 67 1.97 -4.11 -3.47
C SER A 67 2.11 -5.02 -4.69
N ALA A 68 2.14 -4.40 -5.88
CA ALA A 68 2.32 -5.11 -7.14
C ALA A 68 3.77 -5.57 -7.33
N GLU A 69 4.75 -4.68 -7.13
CA GLU A 69 6.16 -4.94 -7.47
C GLU A 69 7.14 -4.72 -6.31
N HIS A 70 6.92 -3.72 -5.46
CA HIS A 70 7.92 -3.29 -4.47
C HIS A 70 7.96 -4.15 -3.19
N GLY A 71 7.08 -5.15 -3.09
CA GLY A 71 6.99 -6.02 -1.92
C GLY A 71 6.46 -5.33 -0.66
N ILE A 72 6.63 -5.98 0.49
CA ILE A 72 6.07 -5.54 1.78
C ILE A 72 7.13 -4.79 2.59
N GLY A 73 8.33 -5.37 2.70
CA GLY A 73 9.45 -4.79 3.43
C GLY A 73 9.06 -4.45 4.87
N GLN A 74 9.60 -3.34 5.38
CA GLN A 74 9.20 -2.81 6.69
C GLN A 74 7.96 -1.91 6.57
N LEU A 75 7.85 -1.15 5.47
CA LEU A 75 6.85 -0.10 5.30
C LEU A 75 5.41 -0.64 5.38
N LYS A 76 5.13 -1.75 4.71
CA LYS A 76 3.77 -2.31 4.62
C LYS A 76 3.54 -3.50 5.56
N ARG A 77 4.45 -3.74 6.50
CA ARG A 77 4.43 -4.94 7.37
C ARG A 77 3.18 -5.00 8.22
N GLU A 78 2.74 -3.88 8.77
CA GLU A 78 1.51 -3.83 9.56
C GLU A 78 0.27 -3.75 8.65
N GLU A 79 0.37 -3.03 7.52
CA GLU A 79 -0.73 -2.88 6.58
C GLU A 79 -1.19 -4.21 5.96
N ILE A 80 -0.26 -5.13 5.68
CA ILE A 80 -0.57 -6.42 5.07
C ILE A 80 -1.58 -7.24 5.90
N LEU A 81 -1.60 -7.06 7.23
CA LEU A 81 -2.47 -7.78 8.15
C LEU A 81 -3.96 -7.47 7.93
N ARG A 82 -4.27 -6.30 7.35
CA ARG A 82 -5.64 -5.91 7.00
C ARG A 82 -6.13 -6.57 5.71
N TYR A 83 -5.23 -6.85 4.77
CA TYR A 83 -5.60 -7.22 3.39
C TYR A 83 -5.27 -8.66 3.02
N LYS A 84 -4.46 -9.36 3.82
CA LYS A 84 -4.19 -10.79 3.68
C LYS A 84 -5.02 -11.60 4.64
N SER A 85 -5.45 -12.77 4.19
CA SER A 85 -6.19 -13.68 5.05
C SER A 85 -5.32 -14.15 6.22
N PRO A 86 -5.92 -14.47 7.38
CA PRO A 86 -5.18 -15.05 8.50
C PRO A 86 -4.42 -16.32 8.11
N LEU A 87 -4.98 -17.13 7.20
CA LEU A 87 -4.36 -18.35 6.70
C LEU A 87 -3.10 -18.07 5.89
N GLU A 88 -3.14 -17.12 4.94
CA GLU A 88 -1.95 -16.72 4.19
C GLU A 88 -0.83 -16.26 5.13
N MET A 89 -1.18 -15.43 6.13
CA MET A 89 -0.22 -14.94 7.11
C MET A 89 0.36 -16.06 7.98
N GLU A 90 -0.46 -17.03 8.40
CA GLU A 90 0.00 -18.20 9.14
C GLU A 90 0.96 -19.06 8.31
N MET A 91 0.63 -19.31 7.04
CA MET A 91 1.49 -20.06 6.13
C MET A 91 2.86 -19.38 5.96
N MET A 92 2.88 -18.06 5.73
CA MET A 92 4.13 -17.31 5.62
C MET A 92 4.98 -17.40 6.90
N ARG A 93 4.35 -17.27 8.08
CA ARG A 93 5.04 -17.41 9.38
C ARG A 93 5.58 -18.82 9.59
N THR A 94 4.85 -19.84 9.17
CA THR A 94 5.30 -21.24 9.25
C THR A 94 6.54 -21.47 8.39
N VAL A 95 6.54 -21.00 7.15
CA VAL A 95 7.72 -21.06 6.28
C VAL A 95 8.90 -20.31 6.91
N LYS A 96 8.68 -19.09 7.40
CA LYS A 96 9.73 -18.29 8.05
C LYS A 96 10.35 -19.02 9.24
N ARG A 97 9.55 -19.62 10.13
CA ARG A 97 10.05 -20.38 11.29
C ARG A 97 10.84 -21.64 10.88
N ALA A 98 10.44 -22.30 9.80
CA ALA A 98 11.12 -23.50 9.31
C ALA A 98 12.55 -23.19 8.82
N PHE A 99 12.74 -22.05 8.16
CA PHE A 99 14.05 -21.66 7.62
C PHE A 99 14.88 -20.77 8.57
N ASP A 100 14.25 -20.01 9.46
CA ASP A 100 14.91 -19.09 10.37
C ASP A 100 14.31 -19.16 11.78
N PRO A 101 14.51 -20.28 12.51
CA PRO A 101 13.94 -20.48 13.84
C PRO A 101 14.51 -19.53 14.90
N GLN A 102 15.69 -18.96 14.66
CA GLN A 102 16.34 -17.99 15.57
C GLN A 102 15.99 -16.54 15.23
N GLY A 103 15.28 -16.28 14.12
CA GLY A 103 14.85 -14.94 13.72
C GLY A 103 15.99 -14.01 13.29
N LEU A 104 17.10 -14.55 12.78
CA LEU A 104 18.30 -13.78 12.44
C LEU A 104 18.25 -13.20 11.01
N MET A 105 17.49 -13.82 10.11
CA MET A 105 17.43 -13.42 8.72
C MET A 105 16.47 -12.24 8.54
N ASN A 106 17.02 -11.03 8.62
CA ASN A 106 16.34 -9.77 8.29
C ASN A 106 15.07 -9.50 9.14
N PRO A 107 15.22 -9.43 10.49
CA PRO A 107 14.09 -9.30 11.40
C PRO A 107 13.29 -8.02 11.14
N GLY A 108 11.97 -8.13 11.34
CA GLY A 108 11.04 -7.02 11.25
C GLY A 108 10.68 -6.56 9.84
N LYS A 109 11.01 -7.33 8.80
CA LYS A 109 10.58 -7.11 7.41
C LYS A 109 9.67 -8.24 6.96
N VAL A 110 8.62 -7.89 6.19
CA VAL A 110 7.57 -8.78 5.66
C VAL A 110 6.62 -9.34 6.72
N LEU A 111 7.15 -10.00 7.77
CA LEU A 111 6.39 -10.66 8.84
C LEU A 111 6.76 -10.13 10.23
#